data_AF-A0A960FII3-F1
#
_entry.id   AF-A0A960FII3-F1
#
_cell.length_a   1.000
_cell.length_b   1.000
_cell.length_c   1.000
_cell.angle_alpha   90.00
_cell.angle_beta   90.00
_cell.angle_gamma   90.00
#
_symmetry.space_group_name_H-M   'P 1'
#
loop_
_entity.id
_entity.type
_entity.pdbx_description
1 polymer ?
#
loop_
_entity_poly.entity_id
_entity_poly.type
_entity_poly.pdbx_seq_one_letter_code
_entity_poly.pdbx_strand_id
1 'polypeptide(L)'
;MTSASETTDTVTASPHGSALDDATAAAIEATLDHLNDNHADTVLFVARHLAPGVDDAEVVRVDRTAAVFAVRDAGTTSEVRLEFPRPIDAAHEVQGHFFATLAAARAEAPADAALTSLEREMQLTATLRTVHGRVSAIERIAPALLQVTLTGFDDYPLHGGDEFVYTMISHAPGGIPTTYDMSDYRDQADDDPVRGAYYTVRRARPEAGEIDMWVVEHDHPGTVAAWMMAATPGDPVALWGPRHGFQLPDDARHVLFVADETGLAAVAALVEVLPTDRRATAILECVDAAHRPPMPAHPGLEIVWVDRGAEAPGVTNRLLGTVAATVTPGDGAPDAAFGAAESRQVSAVRRHLRQTLGMPATRVQMTGYWRRQVG
;
A
#
# COMPACT_ATOMS: atom_id res chain seq x y z
N MET A 1 -44.37 -53.66 41.62
CA MET A 1 -44.51 -52.20 41.72
C MET A 1 -43.26 -51.62 41.10
N THR A 2 -43.40 -51.08 39.89
CA THR A 2 -42.30 -50.69 39.01
C THR A 2 -42.59 -49.31 38.45
N SER A 3 -41.53 -48.52 38.30
CA SER A 3 -41.35 -47.38 37.38
C SER A 3 -41.71 -45.97 37.87
N ALA A 4 -40.67 -45.11 37.87
CA ALA A 4 -40.62 -43.77 37.25
C ALA A 4 -39.13 -43.33 37.30
N SER A 5 -38.36 -43.33 36.20
CA SER A 5 -38.32 -42.42 35.04
C SER A 5 -37.55 -41.13 35.33
N GLU A 6 -36.23 -41.15 35.04
CA GLU A 6 -35.38 -39.97 34.84
C GLU A 6 -35.55 -39.46 33.40
N THR A 7 -35.81 -38.16 33.26
CA THR A 7 -35.80 -37.42 32.00
C THR A 7 -34.44 -36.76 31.81
N THR A 8 -33.69 -37.22 30.82
CA THR A 8 -32.45 -36.58 30.35
C THR A 8 -32.81 -35.51 29.32
N ASP A 9 -32.55 -34.25 29.65
CA ASP A 9 -32.62 -33.13 28.70
C ASP A 9 -31.44 -33.21 27.73
N THR A 10 -31.75 -33.53 26.48
CA THR A 10 -30.81 -33.48 25.36
C THR A 10 -30.70 -32.03 24.90
N VAL A 11 -29.73 -31.28 25.44
CA VAL A 11 -29.34 -29.96 24.89
C VAL A 11 -28.77 -30.20 23.49
N THR A 12 -29.54 -29.81 22.50
CA THR A 12 -29.15 -29.78 21.10
C THR A 12 -28.14 -28.65 20.93
N ALA A 13 -26.86 -28.98 20.75
CA ALA A 13 -25.84 -28.03 20.34
C ALA A 13 -26.25 -27.43 18.98
N SER A 14 -26.51 -26.13 18.97
CA SER A 14 -26.71 -25.37 17.73
C SER A 14 -25.37 -25.28 16.98
N PRO A 15 -25.38 -25.34 15.64
CA PRO A 15 -24.16 -25.19 14.85
C PRO A 15 -23.66 -23.74 14.97
N HIS A 16 -22.55 -23.54 15.66
CA HIS A 16 -21.81 -22.28 15.59
C HIS A 16 -21.41 -22.00 14.14
N GLY A 17 -21.67 -20.78 13.67
CA GLY A 17 -21.43 -20.33 12.30
C GLY A 17 -19.98 -20.56 11.87
N SER A 18 -19.79 -21.33 10.79
CA SER A 18 -18.48 -21.85 10.39
C SER A 18 -17.73 -20.99 9.36
N ALA A 19 -18.38 -19.99 8.76
CA ALA A 19 -17.81 -19.17 7.70
C ALA A 19 -17.53 -17.74 8.19
N LEU A 20 -16.41 -17.18 7.75
CA LEU A 20 -16.16 -15.73 7.82
C LEU A 20 -17.18 -15.03 6.92
N ASP A 21 -17.62 -13.84 7.29
CA ASP A 21 -18.40 -13.02 6.38
C ASP A 21 -17.54 -12.57 5.18
N ASP A 22 -18.21 -12.19 4.08
CA ASP A 22 -17.57 -11.85 2.81
C ASP A 22 -16.60 -10.66 2.94
N ALA A 23 -16.93 -9.68 3.79
CA ALA A 23 -16.09 -8.51 4.02
C ALA A 23 -14.78 -8.89 4.72
N THR A 24 -14.87 -9.73 5.74
CA THR A 24 -13.72 -10.25 6.47
C THR A 24 -12.87 -11.15 5.58
N ALA A 25 -13.49 -12.01 4.78
CA ALA A 25 -12.79 -12.85 3.82
C ALA A 25 -12.02 -12.01 2.79
N ALA A 26 -12.62 -10.96 2.24
CA ALA A 26 -11.97 -10.05 1.30
C ALA A 26 -10.80 -9.26 1.94
N ALA A 27 -10.94 -8.83 3.20
CA ALA A 27 -9.87 -8.16 3.93
C ALA A 27 -8.70 -9.10 4.26
N ILE A 28 -8.98 -10.37 4.53
CA ILE A 28 -7.98 -11.42 4.71
C ILE A 28 -7.24 -11.69 3.39
N GLU A 29 -7.95 -11.81 2.27
CA GLU A 29 -7.35 -11.95 0.93
C GLU A 29 -6.41 -10.78 0.61
N ALA A 30 -6.84 -9.54 0.89
CA ALA A 30 -5.97 -8.37 0.71
C ALA A 30 -4.71 -8.41 1.60
N THR A 31 -4.83 -8.94 2.82
CA THR A 31 -3.68 -9.13 3.74
C THR A 31 -2.71 -10.17 3.20
N LEU A 32 -3.23 -11.28 2.65
CA LEU A 32 -2.47 -12.35 2.03
C LEU A 32 -1.70 -11.86 0.80
N ASP A 33 -2.41 -11.19 -0.11
CA ASP A 33 -1.83 -10.55 -1.30
C ASP A 33 -0.66 -9.64 -0.87
N HIS A 34 -0.88 -8.81 0.15
CA HIS A 34 0.13 -7.88 0.63
C HIS A 34 1.38 -8.59 1.20
N LEU A 35 1.20 -9.62 2.03
CA LEU A 35 2.31 -10.40 2.60
C LEU A 35 3.10 -11.13 1.52
N ASN A 36 2.42 -11.79 0.57
CA ASN A 36 3.08 -12.55 -0.48
C ASN A 36 3.79 -11.63 -1.49
N ASP A 37 3.16 -10.52 -1.89
CA ASP A 37 3.74 -9.62 -2.90
C ASP A 37 4.88 -8.77 -2.34
N ASN A 38 4.79 -8.31 -1.09
CA ASN A 38 5.73 -7.33 -0.54
C ASN A 38 6.69 -7.92 0.51
N HIS A 39 6.37 -9.06 1.10
CA HIS A 39 7.09 -9.65 2.22
C HIS A 39 7.37 -11.16 2.08
N ALA A 40 7.59 -11.63 0.85
CA ALA A 40 7.86 -13.05 0.56
C ALA A 40 9.01 -13.65 1.39
N ASP A 41 10.08 -12.88 1.64
CA ASP A 41 11.20 -13.30 2.50
C ASP A 41 10.77 -13.50 3.97
N THR A 42 9.81 -12.71 4.44
CA THR A 42 9.20 -12.86 5.77
C THR A 42 8.31 -14.10 5.83
N VAL A 43 7.48 -14.32 4.80
CA VAL A 43 6.63 -15.52 4.66
C VAL A 43 7.50 -16.77 4.70
N LEU A 44 8.62 -16.78 3.96
CA LEU A 44 9.59 -17.87 3.97
C LEU A 44 10.26 -18.05 5.33
N PHE A 45 10.62 -16.96 6.01
CA PHE A 45 11.25 -17.03 7.34
C PHE A 45 10.30 -17.67 8.38
N VAL A 46 9.02 -17.27 8.38
CA VAL A 46 7.98 -17.88 9.22
C VAL A 46 7.77 -19.34 8.84
N ALA A 47 7.68 -19.66 7.54
CA ALA A 47 7.49 -21.03 7.07
C ALA A 47 8.63 -21.96 7.51
N ARG A 48 9.89 -21.49 7.51
CA ARG A 48 11.07 -22.25 7.97
C ARG A 48 11.04 -22.57 9.46
N HIS A 49 10.42 -21.70 10.27
CA HIS A 49 10.21 -21.97 11.69
C HIS A 49 9.12 -23.04 11.91
N LEU A 50 8.09 -23.08 11.05
CA LEU A 50 7.04 -24.12 11.11
C LEU A 50 7.50 -25.47 10.52
N ALA A 51 8.31 -25.43 9.46
CA ALA A 51 8.84 -26.58 8.74
C ALA A 51 10.29 -26.29 8.29
N PRO A 52 11.31 -26.86 8.98
CA PRO A 52 12.70 -26.68 8.60
C PRO A 52 13.00 -27.23 7.20
N GLY A 53 13.92 -26.60 6.48
CA GLY A 53 14.39 -27.06 5.15
C GLY A 53 13.65 -26.48 3.94
N VAL A 54 12.65 -25.62 4.15
CA VAL A 54 11.89 -25.00 3.06
C VAL A 54 12.73 -23.97 2.27
N ASP A 55 12.66 -24.04 0.94
CA ASP A 55 13.33 -23.13 0.02
C ASP A 55 12.45 -21.95 -0.41
N ASP A 56 11.14 -22.15 -0.47
CA ASP A 56 10.16 -21.15 -0.92
C ASP A 56 8.80 -21.36 -0.24
N ALA A 57 8.05 -20.28 -0.02
CA ALA A 57 6.78 -20.33 0.68
C ALA A 57 5.82 -19.22 0.26
N GLU A 58 4.53 -19.54 0.25
CA GLU A 58 3.45 -18.61 -0.03
C GLU A 58 2.27 -18.88 0.92
N VAL A 59 1.66 -17.84 1.49
CA VAL A 59 0.42 -18.04 2.25
C VAL A 59 -0.74 -18.14 1.25
N VAL A 60 -1.31 -19.33 1.11
CA VAL A 60 -2.28 -19.62 0.05
C VAL A 60 -3.72 -19.53 0.52
N ARG A 61 -3.95 -19.65 1.82
CA ARG A 61 -5.29 -19.65 2.40
C ARG A 61 -5.25 -19.31 3.88
N VAL A 62 -6.27 -18.61 4.34
CA VAL A 62 -6.56 -18.45 5.77
C VAL A 62 -7.98 -18.90 6.02
N ASP A 63 -8.16 -19.74 7.02
CA ASP A 63 -9.48 -20.08 7.57
C ASP A 63 -9.59 -19.53 9.00
N ARG A 64 -10.72 -19.76 9.66
CA ARG A 64 -10.93 -19.26 11.03
C ARG A 64 -9.89 -19.77 12.03
N THR A 65 -9.23 -20.88 11.75
CA THR A 65 -8.37 -21.60 12.70
C THR A 65 -6.89 -21.61 12.32
N ALA A 66 -6.54 -21.34 11.08
CA ALA A 66 -5.14 -21.29 10.67
C ALA A 66 -4.89 -20.47 9.41
N ALA A 67 -3.63 -20.04 9.26
CA ALA A 67 -3.04 -19.68 7.98
C ALA A 67 -2.32 -20.90 7.39
N VAL A 68 -2.56 -21.18 6.11
CA VAL A 68 -1.97 -22.30 5.37
C VAL A 68 -0.95 -21.78 4.39
N PHE A 69 0.25 -22.34 4.48
CA PHE A 69 1.38 -22.00 3.64
C PHE A 69 1.61 -23.15 2.67
N ALA A 70 1.68 -22.86 1.38
CA ALA A 70 2.27 -23.77 0.41
C ALA A 70 3.79 -23.59 0.48
N VAL A 71 4.51 -24.65 0.80
CA VAL A 71 5.96 -24.65 0.94
C VAL A 71 6.60 -25.56 -0.09
N ARG A 72 7.80 -25.19 -0.56
CA ARG A 72 8.58 -25.98 -1.52
C ARG A 72 9.92 -26.33 -0.91
N ASP A 73 10.29 -27.60 -1.00
CA ASP A 73 11.59 -28.15 -0.59
C ASP A 73 12.07 -29.12 -1.68
N ALA A 74 13.24 -28.86 -2.25
CA ALA A 74 13.87 -29.70 -3.28
C ALA A 74 12.93 -30.09 -4.45
N GLY A 75 12.03 -29.19 -4.83
CA GLY A 75 11.06 -29.40 -5.91
C GLY A 75 9.77 -30.12 -5.51
N THR A 76 9.61 -30.51 -4.24
CA THR A 76 8.35 -31.05 -3.70
C THR A 76 7.55 -29.94 -3.07
N THR A 77 6.25 -29.87 -3.36
CA THR A 77 5.31 -28.92 -2.72
C THR A 77 4.50 -29.64 -1.65
N SER A 78 4.42 -29.05 -0.46
CA SER A 78 3.58 -29.51 0.66
C SER A 78 2.90 -28.32 1.33
N GLU A 79 1.99 -28.60 2.27
CA GLU A 79 1.35 -27.56 3.07
C GLU A 79 1.85 -27.60 4.52
N VAL A 80 2.11 -26.43 5.10
CA VAL A 80 2.33 -26.26 6.54
C VAL A 80 1.31 -25.26 7.10
N ARG A 81 0.94 -25.45 8.37
CA ARG A 81 -0.12 -24.69 9.03
C ARG A 81 0.44 -23.86 10.19
N LEU A 82 0.07 -22.59 10.21
CA LEU A 82 0.19 -21.72 11.37
C LEU A 82 -1.17 -21.74 12.08
N GLU A 83 -1.27 -22.54 13.14
CA GLU A 83 -2.50 -22.70 13.91
C GLU A 83 -2.75 -21.46 14.78
N PHE A 84 -3.98 -20.95 14.76
CA PHE A 84 -4.41 -19.85 15.60
C PHE A 84 -4.83 -20.38 16.99
N PRO A 85 -4.39 -19.74 18.10
CA PRO A 85 -4.79 -20.13 19.45
C PRO A 85 -6.30 -20.11 19.70
N ARG A 86 -7.03 -19.32 18.93
CA ARG A 86 -8.50 -19.23 18.95
C ARG A 86 -9.01 -18.91 17.55
N PRO A 87 -10.28 -19.25 17.24
CA PRO A 87 -10.88 -18.82 16.00
C PRO A 87 -10.84 -17.30 15.84
N ILE A 88 -10.47 -16.83 14.65
CA ILE A 88 -10.50 -15.40 14.30
C ILE A 88 -11.92 -14.98 13.89
N ASP A 89 -12.25 -13.72 14.19
CA ASP A 89 -13.49 -13.07 13.78
C ASP A 89 -13.23 -11.82 12.92
N ALA A 90 -12.00 -11.29 12.92
CA ALA A 90 -11.61 -10.15 12.12
C ALA A 90 -10.27 -10.34 11.42
N ALA A 91 -10.09 -9.69 10.27
CA ALA A 91 -8.88 -9.81 9.44
C ALA A 91 -7.58 -9.38 10.15
N HIS A 92 -7.65 -8.37 11.02
CA HIS A 92 -6.46 -7.87 11.75
C HIS A 92 -5.88 -8.93 12.71
N GLU A 93 -6.68 -9.91 13.16
CA GLU A 93 -6.23 -10.98 14.05
C GLU A 93 -5.23 -11.92 13.34
N VAL A 94 -5.36 -12.07 12.02
CA VAL A 94 -4.39 -12.83 11.20
C VAL A 94 -3.00 -12.20 11.29
N GLN A 95 -2.91 -10.87 11.17
CA GLN A 95 -1.64 -10.16 11.31
C GLN A 95 -1.05 -10.32 12.70
N GLY A 96 -1.89 -10.25 13.75
CA GLY A 96 -1.47 -10.47 15.12
C GLY A 96 -0.83 -11.85 15.33
N HIS A 97 -1.46 -12.90 14.81
CA HIS A 97 -0.92 -14.26 14.86
C HIS A 97 0.39 -14.40 14.04
N PHE A 98 0.42 -13.83 12.84
CA PHE A 98 1.62 -13.86 12.00
C PHE A 98 2.81 -13.14 12.66
N PHE A 99 2.60 -11.97 13.27
CA PHE A 99 3.64 -11.23 13.98
C PHE A 99 4.13 -11.96 15.23
N ALA A 100 3.23 -12.63 15.96
CA ALA A 100 3.61 -13.45 17.10
C ALA A 100 4.52 -14.62 16.66
N THR A 101 4.19 -15.30 15.56
CA THR A 101 5.04 -16.37 15.03
C THR A 101 6.36 -15.84 14.46
N LEU A 102 6.36 -14.69 13.79
CA LEU A 102 7.59 -14.04 13.35
C LEU A 102 8.52 -13.71 14.54
N ALA A 103 7.96 -13.18 15.63
CA ALA A 103 8.72 -12.90 16.84
C ALA A 103 9.30 -14.18 17.48
N ALA A 104 8.54 -15.27 17.51
CA ALA A 104 9.02 -16.58 17.98
C ALA A 104 10.16 -17.12 17.09
N ALA A 105 9.96 -17.09 15.77
CA ALA A 105 10.99 -17.48 14.79
C ALA A 105 12.27 -16.66 14.95
N ARG A 106 12.14 -15.35 15.20
CA ARG A 106 13.27 -14.45 15.43
C ARG A 106 14.00 -14.74 16.74
N ALA A 107 13.29 -15.11 17.81
CA ALA A 107 13.89 -15.45 19.10
C ALA A 107 14.77 -16.72 19.03
N GLU A 108 14.47 -17.62 18.10
CA GLU A 108 15.24 -18.86 17.87
C GLU A 108 16.35 -18.71 16.82
N ALA A 109 16.33 -17.63 16.02
CA ALA A 109 17.30 -17.40 14.97
C ALA A 109 18.67 -16.96 15.50
N PRO A 110 19.77 -17.24 14.75
CA PRO A 110 21.09 -16.69 15.07
C PRO A 110 21.07 -15.16 15.17
N ALA A 111 21.88 -14.61 16.08
CA ALA A 111 21.92 -13.16 16.32
C ALA A 111 22.38 -12.33 15.11
N ASP A 112 23.11 -12.94 14.18
CA ASP A 112 23.59 -12.34 12.94
C ASP A 112 22.66 -12.59 11.73
N ALA A 113 21.55 -13.31 11.93
CA ALA A 113 20.58 -13.53 10.87
C ALA A 113 19.95 -12.21 10.43
N ALA A 114 20.02 -11.92 9.13
CA ALA A 114 19.45 -10.71 8.56
C ALA A 114 17.96 -10.56 8.92
N LEU A 115 17.54 -9.33 9.19
CA LEU A 115 16.12 -8.99 9.35
C LEU A 115 15.38 -9.30 8.06
N THR A 116 14.12 -9.73 8.15
CA THR A 116 13.25 -9.85 6.98
C THR A 116 12.74 -8.46 6.54
N SER A 117 12.11 -8.38 5.37
CA SER A 117 11.47 -7.14 4.88
C SER A 117 10.49 -6.55 5.87
N LEU A 118 9.62 -7.37 6.47
CA LEU A 118 8.63 -6.90 7.43
C LEU A 118 9.28 -6.43 8.73
N GLU A 119 10.31 -7.13 9.23
CA GLU A 119 11.02 -6.68 10.45
C GLU A 119 11.75 -5.36 10.22
N ARG A 120 12.37 -5.18 9.05
CA ARG A 120 12.96 -3.89 8.65
C ARG A 120 11.89 -2.79 8.62
N GLU A 121 10.72 -3.07 8.05
CA GLU A 121 9.61 -2.12 8.06
C GLU A 121 9.11 -1.81 9.47
N MET A 122 8.99 -2.82 10.34
CA MET A 122 8.57 -2.65 11.73
C MET A 122 9.57 -1.78 12.51
N GLN A 123 10.88 -1.99 12.31
CA GLN A 123 11.92 -1.16 12.93
C GLN A 123 11.89 0.28 12.42
N LEU A 124 11.75 0.47 11.10
CA LEU A 124 11.59 1.79 10.51
C LEU A 124 10.38 2.49 11.13
N THR A 125 9.24 1.81 11.18
CA THR A 125 7.99 2.37 11.69
C THR A 125 8.06 2.68 13.19
N ALA A 126 8.76 1.86 13.99
CA ALA A 126 8.94 2.07 15.42
C ALA A 126 9.82 3.28 15.77
N THR A 127 10.60 3.79 14.81
CA THR A 127 11.47 4.97 14.99
C THR A 127 10.89 6.23 14.34
N LEU A 128 9.70 6.13 13.74
CA LEU A 128 9.03 7.29 13.15
C LEU A 128 8.67 8.29 14.24
N ARG A 129 9.11 9.53 14.03
CA ARG A 129 8.71 10.65 14.87
C ARG A 129 7.44 11.26 14.29
N THR A 130 6.48 11.58 15.15
CA THR A 130 5.34 12.40 14.77
C THR A 130 5.82 13.84 14.57
N VAL A 131 5.74 14.32 13.33
CA VAL A 131 6.12 15.69 12.98
C VAL A 131 4.88 16.49 12.65
N HIS A 132 4.72 17.62 13.31
CA HIS A 132 3.54 18.46 13.22
C HIS A 132 3.72 19.58 12.20
N GLY A 133 2.66 19.80 11.43
CA GLY A 133 2.55 20.94 10.55
C GLY A 133 1.14 21.48 10.54
N ARG A 134 0.90 22.38 9.60
CA ARG A 134 -0.41 22.97 9.35
C ARG A 134 -0.64 23.14 7.87
N VAL A 135 -1.90 23.18 7.48
CA VAL A 135 -2.29 23.64 6.14
C VAL A 135 -1.92 25.13 6.02
N SER A 136 -1.25 25.50 4.94
CA SER A 136 -0.90 26.90 4.64
C SER A 136 -1.68 27.43 3.44
N ALA A 137 -1.94 26.58 2.44
CA ALA A 137 -2.71 26.93 1.26
C ALA A 137 -3.43 25.71 0.68
N ILE A 138 -4.53 25.97 -0.03
CA ILE A 138 -5.28 24.98 -0.80
C ILE A 138 -5.63 25.62 -2.13
N GLU A 139 -5.29 24.93 -3.22
CA GLU A 139 -5.54 25.38 -4.58
C GLU A 139 -6.17 24.26 -5.40
N ARG A 140 -7.17 24.59 -6.21
CA ARG A 140 -7.72 23.66 -7.19
C ARG A 140 -6.92 23.76 -8.49
N ILE A 141 -6.06 22.78 -8.75
CA ILE A 141 -5.16 22.80 -9.91
C ILE A 141 -5.77 22.12 -11.15
N ALA A 142 -6.77 21.26 -10.96
CA ALA A 142 -7.62 20.70 -12.00
C ALA A 142 -9.02 20.40 -11.42
N PRO A 143 -10.05 20.19 -12.24
CA PRO A 143 -11.31 19.60 -11.78
C PRO A 143 -11.03 18.29 -11.02
N ALA A 144 -11.64 18.16 -9.84
CA ALA A 144 -11.46 17.02 -8.93
C ALA A 144 -10.01 16.77 -8.43
N LEU A 145 -9.12 17.77 -8.50
CA LEU A 145 -7.76 17.67 -7.96
C LEU A 145 -7.37 18.95 -7.22
N LEU A 146 -7.10 18.79 -5.93
CA LEU A 146 -6.60 19.86 -5.06
C LEU A 146 -5.10 19.69 -4.86
N GLN A 147 -4.38 20.80 -4.85
CA GLN A 147 -3.08 20.91 -4.20
C GLN A 147 -3.29 21.45 -2.79
N VAL A 148 -2.85 20.68 -1.79
CA VAL A 148 -2.81 21.10 -0.40
C VAL A 148 -1.35 21.34 -0.02
N THR A 149 -1.02 22.57 0.33
CA THR A 149 0.33 22.94 0.81
C THR A 149 0.35 22.95 2.33
N LEU A 150 1.27 22.18 2.90
CA LEU A 150 1.51 22.09 4.33
C LEU A 150 2.83 22.79 4.69
N THR A 151 2.92 23.32 5.90
CA THR A 151 4.11 24.00 6.43
C THR A 151 4.44 23.52 7.86
N GLY A 152 5.65 23.83 8.34
CA GLY A 152 6.17 23.42 9.66
C GLY A 152 7.12 22.21 9.61
N PHE A 153 7.68 21.93 8.44
CA PHE A 153 8.49 20.74 8.17
C PHE A 153 9.98 21.05 7.93
N ASP A 154 10.52 22.10 8.54
CA ASP A 154 11.90 22.57 8.32
C ASP A 154 12.96 21.48 8.56
N ASP A 155 12.74 20.62 9.57
CA ASP A 155 13.63 19.50 9.92
C ASP A 155 13.14 18.14 9.38
N TYR A 156 12.16 18.14 8.48
CA TYR A 156 11.62 16.91 7.91
C TYR A 156 12.53 16.39 6.80
N PRO A 157 13.01 15.13 6.86
CA PRO A 157 14.09 14.66 6.02
C PRO A 157 13.60 14.25 4.63
N LEU A 158 13.15 15.23 3.84
CA LEU A 158 12.67 15.06 2.47
C LEU A 158 13.82 15.17 1.47
N HIS A 159 13.84 14.27 0.50
CA HIS A 159 14.85 14.19 -0.54
C HIS A 159 14.26 14.26 -1.96
N GLY A 160 12.93 14.23 -2.10
CA GLY A 160 12.23 14.20 -3.39
C GLY A 160 12.09 12.79 -3.98
N GLY A 161 11.62 12.69 -5.23
CA GLY A 161 11.32 11.41 -5.87
C GLY A 161 9.90 10.92 -5.55
N ASP A 162 9.68 9.61 -5.41
CA ASP A 162 8.38 9.03 -5.08
C ASP A 162 8.07 9.04 -3.57
N GLU A 163 8.61 10.01 -2.85
CA GLU A 163 8.42 10.12 -1.40
C GLU A 163 6.93 10.23 -1.04
N PHE A 164 6.52 9.50 -0.01
CA PHE A 164 5.18 9.52 0.52
C PHE A 164 5.20 9.49 2.04
N VAL A 165 4.18 10.07 2.64
CA VAL A 165 4.04 10.21 4.09
C VAL A 165 2.70 9.65 4.53
N TYR A 166 2.66 9.16 5.76
CA TYR A 166 1.42 8.82 6.41
C TYR A 166 0.88 10.09 7.07
N THR A 167 -0.11 10.69 6.42
CA THR A 167 -0.73 11.94 6.87
C THR A 167 -1.82 11.64 7.86
N MET A 168 -1.68 12.17 9.07
CA MET A 168 -2.52 11.89 10.22
C MET A 168 -3.28 13.15 10.66
N ILE A 169 -4.54 12.93 11.01
CA ILE A 169 -5.46 13.95 11.51
C ILE A 169 -6.19 13.42 12.76
N SER A 170 -6.59 14.34 13.62
CA SER A 170 -7.44 14.07 14.79
C SER A 170 -8.46 15.20 14.91
N HIS A 171 -9.70 14.87 15.29
CA HIS A 171 -10.71 15.88 15.60
C HIS A 171 -10.68 16.30 17.06
N ALA A 172 -9.76 15.72 17.85
CA ALA A 172 -9.72 15.90 19.30
C ALA A 172 -9.29 17.32 19.64
N PRO A 173 -9.89 17.94 20.68
CA PRO A 173 -9.40 19.20 21.23
C PRO A 173 -7.93 19.04 21.67
N GLY A 174 -7.01 19.73 20.98
CA GLY A 174 -5.57 19.64 21.22
C GLY A 174 -4.77 18.88 20.15
N GLY A 175 -5.44 18.18 19.24
CA GLY A 175 -4.82 17.47 18.13
C GLY A 175 -3.97 16.27 18.57
N ILE A 176 -3.07 15.85 17.68
CA ILE A 176 -2.19 14.69 17.91
C ILE A 176 -1.03 15.13 18.83
N PRO A 177 -0.70 14.42 19.92
CA PRO A 177 0.46 14.74 20.76
C PRO A 177 1.80 14.61 20.02
N THR A 178 2.84 15.38 20.41
CA THR A 178 4.21 15.23 19.86
C THR A 178 4.87 13.91 20.24
N THR A 179 4.41 13.28 21.32
CA THR A 179 4.86 11.96 21.76
C THR A 179 4.08 10.82 21.13
N TYR A 180 3.09 11.12 20.29
CA TYR A 180 2.25 10.10 19.67
C TYR A 180 3.11 9.15 18.86
N ASP A 181 2.96 7.85 19.06
CA ASP A 181 3.75 6.82 18.39
C ASP A 181 2.91 5.66 17.87
N MET A 182 3.58 4.63 17.34
CA MET A 182 2.93 3.43 16.82
C MET A 182 2.19 2.61 17.89
N SER A 183 2.60 2.68 19.16
CA SER A 183 1.87 2.04 20.26
C SER A 183 0.55 2.75 20.46
N ASP A 184 0.58 4.09 20.56
CA ASP A 184 -0.64 4.90 20.71
C ASP A 184 -1.63 4.68 19.55
N TYR A 185 -1.13 4.53 18.32
CA TYR A 185 -1.98 4.26 17.15
C TYR A 185 -2.63 2.87 17.16
N ARG A 186 -1.96 1.87 17.74
CA ARG A 186 -2.53 0.52 17.89
C ARG A 186 -3.53 0.43 19.03
N ASP A 187 -3.27 1.15 20.12
CA ASP A 187 -4.05 1.11 21.35
C ASP A 187 -5.12 2.21 21.42
N GLN A 188 -5.35 2.94 20.33
CA GLN A 188 -6.29 4.05 20.30
C GLN A 188 -7.73 3.60 20.61
N ALA A 189 -8.43 4.42 21.40
CA ALA A 189 -9.84 4.21 21.69
C ALA A 189 -10.71 4.45 20.45
N ASP A 190 -11.89 3.84 20.42
CA ASP A 190 -12.85 4.00 19.33
C ASP A 190 -13.45 5.41 19.24
N ASP A 191 -13.41 6.17 20.33
CA ASP A 191 -13.93 7.54 20.42
C ASP A 191 -12.86 8.56 19.98
N ASP A 192 -13.07 9.18 18.81
CA ASP A 192 -12.17 10.12 18.11
C ASP A 192 -10.71 9.66 17.86
N PRO A 193 -10.53 8.49 17.22
CA PRO A 193 -9.21 7.96 16.88
C PRO A 193 -8.47 8.82 15.85
N VAL A 194 -7.15 8.79 15.93
CA VAL A 194 -6.29 9.36 14.89
C VAL A 194 -6.52 8.59 13.60
N ARG A 195 -6.83 9.32 12.53
CA ARG A 195 -7.00 8.75 11.20
C ARG A 195 -5.79 9.10 10.36
N GLY A 196 -5.24 8.10 9.68
CA GLY A 196 -4.12 8.30 8.79
C GLY A 196 -4.31 7.65 7.43
N ALA A 197 -3.70 8.25 6.41
CA ALA A 197 -3.66 7.72 5.05
C ALA A 197 -2.35 8.13 4.38
N TYR A 198 -1.90 7.33 3.42
CA TYR A 198 -0.70 7.66 2.65
C TYR A 198 -1.01 8.71 1.58
N TYR A 199 -0.14 9.71 1.51
CA TYR A 199 -0.14 10.71 0.44
C TYR A 199 1.27 10.89 -0.10
N THR A 200 1.38 11.05 -1.42
CA THR A 200 2.64 11.42 -2.05
C THR A 200 3.03 12.85 -1.68
N VAL A 201 4.29 13.05 -1.33
CA VAL A 201 4.95 14.36 -1.28
C VAL A 201 5.16 14.79 -2.73
N ARG A 202 4.21 15.54 -3.29
CA ARG A 202 4.29 16.01 -4.68
C ARG A 202 5.53 16.88 -4.87
N ARG A 203 5.77 17.82 -3.95
CA ARG A 203 6.91 18.73 -3.99
C ARG A 203 7.33 19.11 -2.58
N ALA A 204 8.62 19.02 -2.28
CA ALA A 204 9.21 19.50 -1.04
C ALA A 204 9.94 20.83 -1.28
N ARG A 205 9.86 21.73 -0.31
CA ARG A 205 10.65 22.97 -0.21
C ARG A 205 11.24 23.05 1.20
N PRO A 206 12.31 22.29 1.49
CA PRO A 206 12.90 22.21 2.82
C PRO A 206 13.33 23.58 3.37
N GLU A 207 13.77 24.49 2.50
CA GLU A 207 14.15 25.85 2.85
C GLU A 207 12.99 26.71 3.41
N ALA A 208 11.75 26.32 3.11
CA ALA A 208 10.54 26.94 3.61
C ALA A 208 9.76 26.04 4.59
N GLY A 209 10.27 24.83 4.86
CA GLY A 209 9.55 23.80 5.62
C GLY A 209 8.20 23.43 5.01
N GLU A 210 8.07 23.48 3.68
CA GLU A 210 6.80 23.28 2.98
C GLU A 210 6.75 21.98 2.15
N ILE A 211 5.54 21.41 2.06
CA ILE A 211 5.23 20.24 1.24
C ILE A 211 3.94 20.48 0.48
N ASP A 212 3.92 20.20 -0.82
CA ASP A 212 2.68 20.06 -1.59
C ASP A 212 2.24 18.61 -1.65
N MET A 213 0.93 18.40 -1.52
CA MET A 213 0.26 17.13 -1.77
C MET A 213 -0.83 17.33 -2.81
N TRP A 214 -1.04 16.36 -3.70
CA TRP A 214 -2.22 16.34 -4.55
C TRP A 214 -3.28 15.41 -3.96
N VAL A 215 -4.52 15.89 -3.90
CA VAL A 215 -5.66 15.20 -3.30
C VAL A 215 -6.73 15.06 -4.38
N VAL A 216 -6.99 13.81 -4.76
CA VAL A 216 -8.08 13.48 -5.69
C VAL A 216 -9.40 13.60 -4.94
N GLU A 217 -10.33 14.34 -5.51
CA GLU A 217 -11.69 14.45 -4.99
C GLU A 217 -12.59 13.41 -5.63
N HIS A 218 -13.41 12.78 -4.80
CA HIS A 218 -14.38 11.78 -5.23
C HIS A 218 -15.56 11.73 -4.25
N ASP A 219 -16.67 11.10 -4.65
CA ASP A 219 -17.93 11.12 -3.89
C ASP A 219 -17.90 10.30 -2.58
N HIS A 220 -16.88 9.47 -2.40
CA HIS A 220 -16.75 8.56 -1.25
C HIS A 220 -15.37 8.66 -0.59
N PRO A 221 -14.94 9.86 -0.17
CA PRO A 221 -13.61 10.06 0.38
C PRO A 221 -13.44 9.36 1.72
N GLY A 222 -12.26 8.76 1.94
CA GLY A 222 -11.86 8.33 3.27
C GLY A 222 -11.68 9.53 4.21
N THR A 223 -11.55 9.29 5.52
CA THR A 223 -11.56 10.38 6.52
C THR A 223 -10.50 11.45 6.26
N VAL A 224 -9.26 11.06 5.91
CA VAL A 224 -8.18 12.02 5.65
C VAL A 224 -8.42 12.83 4.37
N ALA A 225 -8.92 12.19 3.30
CA ALA A 225 -9.27 12.89 2.06
C ALA A 225 -10.42 13.89 2.29
N ALA A 226 -11.47 13.47 3.02
CA ALA A 226 -12.60 14.33 3.37
C ALA A 226 -12.15 15.54 4.19
N TRP A 227 -11.23 15.33 5.15
CA TRP A 227 -10.62 16.40 5.93
C TRP A 227 -9.82 17.35 5.04
N MET A 228 -8.96 16.84 4.15
CA MET A 228 -8.15 17.68 3.24
C MET A 228 -9.01 18.52 2.30
N MET A 229 -10.13 17.97 1.82
CA MET A 229 -11.09 18.70 0.98
C MET A 229 -11.81 19.84 1.70
N ALA A 230 -12.00 19.70 3.02
CA ALA A 230 -12.68 20.68 3.86
C ALA A 230 -11.71 21.60 4.62
N ALA A 231 -10.41 21.36 4.52
CA ALA A 231 -9.40 22.04 5.29
C ALA A 231 -9.33 23.54 4.96
N THR A 232 -8.74 24.30 5.87
CA THR A 232 -8.47 25.73 5.74
C THR A 232 -7.08 26.05 6.28
N PRO A 233 -6.44 27.15 5.85
CA PRO A 233 -5.15 27.55 6.38
C PRO A 233 -5.17 27.66 7.92
N GLY A 234 -4.20 27.01 8.56
CA GLY A 234 -4.08 26.89 10.01
C GLY A 234 -4.48 25.52 10.59
N ASP A 235 -5.24 24.71 9.84
CA ASP A 235 -5.69 23.40 10.30
C ASP A 235 -4.50 22.48 10.59
N PRO A 236 -4.48 21.79 11.75
CA PRO A 236 -3.36 20.99 12.19
C PRO A 236 -3.29 19.65 11.46
N VAL A 237 -2.06 19.20 11.17
CA VAL A 237 -1.78 17.90 10.57
C VAL A 237 -0.50 17.34 11.18
N ALA A 238 -0.38 16.02 11.24
CA ALA A 238 0.86 15.36 11.60
C ALA A 238 1.29 14.36 10.52
N LEU A 239 2.59 14.19 10.34
CA LEU A 239 3.16 13.29 9.35
C LEU A 239 4.05 12.24 10.03
N TRP A 240 3.98 11.02 9.49
CA TRP A 240 4.94 9.95 9.68
C TRP A 240 5.64 9.62 8.37
N GLY A 241 6.94 9.34 8.44
CA GLY A 241 7.81 9.16 7.27
C GLY A 241 8.91 10.24 7.19
N PRO A 242 9.37 10.60 5.98
CA PRO A 242 8.91 10.09 4.68
C PRO A 242 9.32 8.62 4.46
N ARG A 243 8.65 7.99 3.50
CA ARG A 243 9.00 6.71 2.90
C ARG A 243 9.22 6.93 1.41
N HIS A 244 10.01 6.08 0.76
CA HIS A 244 10.18 6.08 -0.70
C HIS A 244 10.23 4.63 -1.17
N GLY A 245 9.90 4.39 -2.43
CA GLY A 245 9.87 3.04 -3.00
C GLY A 245 10.78 2.88 -4.19
N PHE A 246 10.70 3.81 -5.15
CA PHE A 246 11.31 3.68 -6.45
C PHE A 246 12.70 4.27 -6.51
N GLN A 247 13.65 3.41 -6.85
CA GLN A 247 15.02 3.80 -7.16
C GLN A 247 15.27 3.52 -8.63
N LEU A 248 15.56 4.58 -9.39
CA LEU A 248 15.95 4.46 -10.78
C LEU A 248 17.28 3.70 -10.87
N PRO A 249 17.35 2.55 -11.55
CA PRO A 249 18.62 1.87 -11.75
C PRO A 249 19.57 2.72 -12.61
N ASP A 250 20.86 2.76 -12.24
CA ASP A 250 21.86 3.62 -12.91
C ASP A 250 21.98 3.38 -14.42
N ASP A 251 21.77 2.14 -14.85
CA ASP A 251 21.84 1.68 -16.23
C ASP A 251 20.52 1.85 -17.02
N ALA A 252 19.40 2.20 -16.37
CA ALA A 252 18.10 2.34 -17.01
C ALA A 252 18.06 3.61 -17.88
N ARG A 253 17.97 3.47 -19.21
CA ARG A 253 17.93 4.58 -20.18
C ARG A 253 16.51 4.98 -20.55
N HIS A 254 15.57 4.05 -20.49
CA HIS A 254 14.15 4.27 -20.74
C HIS A 254 13.31 3.81 -19.54
N VAL A 255 12.49 4.71 -19.01
CA VAL A 255 11.60 4.45 -17.86
C VAL A 255 10.13 4.51 -18.30
N LEU A 256 9.33 3.54 -17.87
CA LEU A 256 7.88 3.57 -18.03
C LEU A 256 7.22 4.05 -16.73
N PHE A 257 6.39 5.08 -16.81
CA PHE A 257 5.51 5.52 -15.73
C PHE A 257 4.07 5.16 -16.06
N VAL A 258 3.34 4.57 -15.11
CA VAL A 258 1.91 4.23 -15.28
C VAL A 258 1.13 4.70 -14.07
N ALA A 259 0.13 5.55 -14.26
CA ALA A 259 -0.65 6.05 -13.12
C ALA A 259 -2.10 6.40 -13.48
N ASP A 260 -2.99 6.27 -12.50
CA ASP A 260 -4.28 6.98 -12.49
C ASP A 260 -4.14 8.32 -11.74
N GLU A 261 -5.27 9.02 -11.51
CA GLU A 261 -5.28 10.32 -10.84
C GLU A 261 -4.55 10.31 -9.48
N THR A 262 -4.58 9.18 -8.75
CA THR A 262 -3.95 9.04 -7.43
C THR A 262 -2.42 8.91 -7.51
N GLY A 263 -1.89 8.41 -8.64
CA GLY A 263 -0.45 8.24 -8.86
C GLY A 263 0.22 9.41 -9.59
N LEU A 264 -0.53 10.37 -10.13
CA LEU A 264 0.03 11.48 -10.91
C LEU A 264 1.05 12.31 -10.14
N ALA A 265 0.83 12.51 -8.84
CA ALA A 265 1.76 13.25 -7.99
C ALA A 265 3.13 12.59 -7.92
N ALA A 266 3.17 11.25 -7.81
CA ALA A 266 4.40 10.49 -7.75
C ALA A 266 5.14 10.52 -9.08
N VAL A 267 4.42 10.36 -10.20
CA VAL A 267 5.01 10.49 -11.54
C VAL A 267 5.59 11.88 -11.75
N ALA A 268 4.87 12.93 -11.36
CA ALA A 268 5.35 14.29 -11.50
C ALA A 268 6.63 14.54 -10.66
N ALA A 269 6.66 14.08 -9.40
CA ALA A 269 7.84 14.20 -8.54
C ALA A 269 9.04 13.41 -9.08
N LEU A 270 8.82 12.20 -9.62
CA LEU A 270 9.86 11.38 -10.26
C LEU A 270 10.41 12.02 -11.55
N VAL A 271 9.54 12.62 -12.36
CA VAL A 271 9.95 13.32 -13.58
C VAL A 271 10.83 14.54 -13.27
N GLU A 272 10.56 15.27 -12.20
CA GLU A 272 11.35 16.45 -11.80
C GLU A 272 12.80 16.10 -11.43
N VAL A 273 13.04 14.89 -10.90
CA VAL A 273 14.37 14.42 -10.52
C VAL A 273 14.99 13.47 -11.56
N LEU A 274 14.29 13.20 -12.66
CA LEU A 274 14.79 12.33 -13.72
C LEU A 274 16.01 12.98 -14.41
N PRO A 275 17.14 12.26 -14.58
CA PRO A 275 18.29 12.83 -15.28
C PRO A 275 17.97 13.14 -16.75
N THR A 276 18.43 14.30 -17.23
CA THR A 276 18.11 14.82 -18.57
C THR A 276 18.54 13.94 -19.74
N ASP A 277 19.45 12.98 -19.51
CA ASP A 277 19.91 12.00 -20.51
C ASP A 277 19.00 10.76 -20.60
N ARG A 278 17.93 10.69 -19.79
CA ARG A 278 16.99 9.56 -19.76
C ARG A 278 15.76 9.84 -20.60
N ARG A 279 15.18 8.77 -21.14
CA ARG A 279 13.88 8.77 -21.80
C ARG A 279 12.82 8.28 -20.81
N ALA A 280 11.62 8.84 -20.89
CA ALA A 280 10.48 8.36 -20.13
C ALA A 280 9.22 8.35 -20.99
N THR A 281 8.45 7.28 -20.87
CA THR A 281 7.07 7.21 -21.38
C THR A 281 6.13 7.18 -20.19
N ALA A 282 5.21 8.13 -20.08
CA ALA A 282 4.22 8.19 -19.02
C ALA A 282 2.83 7.91 -19.59
N ILE A 283 2.20 6.82 -19.14
CA ILE A 283 0.83 6.44 -19.50
C ILE A 283 -0.07 6.80 -18.31
N LEU A 284 -0.86 7.86 -18.47
CA LEU A 284 -1.56 8.52 -17.36
C LEU A 284 -3.07 8.52 -17.61
N GLU A 285 -3.84 7.94 -16.70
CA GLU A 285 -5.30 7.94 -16.73
C GLU A 285 -5.88 9.16 -16.01
N CYS A 286 -6.86 9.81 -16.64
CA CYS A 286 -7.69 10.88 -16.08
C CYS A 286 -9.12 10.73 -16.62
N VAL A 287 -10.06 11.50 -16.06
CA VAL A 287 -11.42 11.63 -16.61
C VAL A 287 -11.38 12.07 -18.07
N ASP A 288 -10.76 13.22 -18.35
CA ASP A 288 -10.64 13.79 -19.69
C ASP A 288 -9.52 14.86 -19.75
N ALA A 289 -9.42 15.55 -20.88
CA ALA A 289 -8.44 16.61 -21.10
C ALA A 289 -8.51 17.79 -20.12
N ALA A 290 -9.70 18.12 -19.59
CA ALA A 290 -9.87 19.21 -18.64
C ALA A 290 -9.38 18.82 -17.22
N HIS A 291 -9.28 17.52 -16.92
CA HIS A 291 -8.87 16.99 -15.62
C HIS A 291 -7.35 16.73 -15.51
N ARG A 292 -6.59 17.00 -16.57
CA ARG A 292 -5.14 16.77 -16.61
C ARG A 292 -4.44 17.89 -15.83
N PRO A 293 -3.72 17.59 -14.73
CA PRO A 293 -2.92 18.61 -14.06
C PRO A 293 -1.71 19.02 -14.90
N PRO A 294 -1.09 20.17 -14.60
CA PRO A 294 0.20 20.51 -15.18
C PRO A 294 1.26 19.48 -14.77
N MET A 295 1.82 18.78 -15.75
CA MET A 295 2.94 17.87 -15.56
C MET A 295 4.27 18.59 -15.80
N PRO A 296 5.33 18.27 -15.04
CA PRO A 296 6.64 18.87 -15.23
C PRO A 296 7.22 18.51 -16.61
N ALA A 297 7.94 19.46 -17.20
CA ALA A 297 8.60 19.25 -18.47
C ALA A 297 9.94 18.51 -18.29
N HIS A 298 10.23 17.60 -19.19
CA HIS A 298 11.53 16.92 -19.26
C HIS A 298 11.84 16.61 -20.74
N PRO A 299 13.07 16.81 -21.24
CA PRO A 299 13.38 16.71 -22.67
C PRO A 299 13.18 15.31 -23.26
N GLY A 300 13.30 14.27 -22.43
CA GLY A 300 13.07 12.88 -22.81
C GLY A 300 11.69 12.32 -22.46
N LEU A 301 10.75 13.14 -21.97
CA LEU A 301 9.43 12.69 -21.53
C LEU A 301 8.40 12.74 -22.67
N GLU A 302 7.74 11.61 -22.88
CA GLU A 302 6.52 11.48 -23.68
C GLU A 302 5.35 11.12 -22.76
N ILE A 303 4.23 11.83 -22.88
CA ILE A 303 3.01 11.56 -22.11
C ILE A 303 1.90 11.06 -23.03
N VAL A 304 1.38 9.88 -22.72
CA VAL A 304 0.20 9.28 -23.34
C VAL A 304 -0.96 9.34 -22.33
N TRP A 305 -1.92 10.20 -22.61
CA TRP A 305 -3.12 10.32 -21.78
C TRP A 305 -4.16 9.26 -22.12
N VAL A 306 -4.72 8.64 -21.09
CA VAL A 306 -5.82 7.68 -21.15
C VAL A 306 -7.06 8.35 -20.56
N ASP A 307 -8.00 8.72 -21.43
CA ASP A 307 -9.25 9.33 -20.97
C ASP A 307 -10.25 8.23 -20.59
N ARG A 308 -10.63 8.17 -19.32
CA ARG A 308 -11.66 7.25 -18.79
C ARG A 308 -13.07 7.69 -19.17
N GLY A 309 -13.30 9.00 -19.31
CA GLY A 309 -14.61 9.59 -19.56
C GLY A 309 -15.58 9.36 -18.40
N ALA A 310 -16.82 8.99 -18.72
CA ALA A 310 -17.88 8.79 -17.74
C ALA A 310 -17.86 7.41 -17.02
N GLU A 311 -16.92 6.53 -17.37
CA GLU A 311 -16.77 5.24 -16.67
C GLU A 311 -16.30 5.47 -15.22
N ALA A 312 -16.74 4.67 -14.26
CA ALA A 312 -16.26 4.82 -12.89
C ALA A 312 -14.76 4.44 -12.77
N PRO A 313 -13.99 5.09 -11.87
CA PRO A 313 -12.58 4.77 -11.64
C PRO A 313 -12.36 3.28 -11.31
N GLY A 314 -11.27 2.69 -11.80
CA GLY A 314 -10.90 1.30 -11.46
C GLY A 314 -11.84 0.21 -12.02
N VAL A 315 -12.74 0.53 -12.95
CA VAL A 315 -13.67 -0.46 -13.57
C VAL A 315 -13.08 -1.08 -14.82
N THR A 316 -12.65 -0.27 -15.78
CA THR A 316 -12.09 -0.72 -17.05
C THR A 316 -10.57 -0.68 -17.00
N ASN A 317 -9.90 -1.66 -17.58
CA ASN A 317 -8.43 -1.72 -17.54
C ASN A 317 -7.81 -1.03 -18.77
N ARG A 318 -8.16 0.24 -18.98
CA ARG A 318 -7.66 1.04 -20.12
C ARG A 318 -6.15 1.27 -20.02
N LEU A 319 -5.63 1.46 -18.80
CA LEU A 319 -4.19 1.53 -18.53
C LEU A 319 -3.41 0.33 -19.11
N LEU A 320 -3.81 -0.91 -18.81
CA LEU A 320 -3.14 -2.09 -19.37
C LEU A 320 -3.25 -2.14 -20.90
N GLY A 321 -4.42 -1.84 -21.45
CA GLY A 321 -4.62 -1.81 -22.90
C GLY A 321 -3.68 -0.85 -23.59
N THR A 322 -3.51 0.36 -23.04
CA THR A 322 -2.58 1.36 -23.56
C THR A 322 -1.12 0.95 -23.34
N VAL A 323 -0.75 0.38 -22.19
CA VAL A 323 0.61 -0.16 -21.97
C VAL A 323 0.97 -1.19 -23.03
N ALA A 324 0.08 -2.15 -23.29
CA ALA A 324 0.32 -3.21 -24.27
C ALA A 324 0.38 -2.70 -25.72
N ALA A 325 -0.29 -1.58 -26.02
CA ALA A 325 -0.26 -0.96 -27.35
C ALA A 325 0.97 -0.06 -27.56
N THR A 326 1.45 0.60 -26.50
CA THR A 326 2.56 1.56 -26.55
C THR A 326 3.91 0.88 -26.40
N VAL A 327 4.00 -0.17 -25.60
CA VAL A 327 5.27 -0.83 -25.25
C VAL A 327 5.29 -2.25 -25.78
N THR A 328 6.20 -2.52 -26.72
CA THR A 328 6.37 -3.84 -27.34
C THR A 328 7.71 -4.48 -26.95
N PRO A 329 7.82 -5.83 -27.00
CA PRO A 329 9.09 -6.51 -26.78
C PRO A 329 10.15 -6.12 -27.82
N GLY A 330 11.41 -6.02 -27.40
CA GLY A 330 12.56 -5.76 -28.27
C GLY A 330 13.21 -4.40 -28.02
N ASP A 331 13.83 -3.83 -29.06
CA ASP A 331 14.57 -2.57 -29.05
C ASP A 331 13.60 -1.39 -28.84
N GLY A 332 13.19 -1.16 -27.59
CA GLY A 332 12.19 -0.16 -27.22
C GLY A 332 11.48 -0.43 -25.90
N ALA A 333 11.57 -1.67 -25.38
CA ALA A 333 11.08 -2.00 -24.04
C ALA A 333 11.74 -1.10 -22.97
N PRO A 334 11.01 -0.73 -21.91
CA PRO A 334 11.57 0.06 -20.82
C PRO A 334 12.58 -0.79 -20.02
N ASP A 335 13.62 -0.12 -19.53
CA ASP A 335 14.63 -0.72 -18.66
C ASP A 335 14.17 -0.78 -17.20
N ALA A 336 13.24 0.11 -16.83
CA ALA A 336 12.60 0.17 -15.52
C ALA A 336 11.16 0.68 -15.65
N ALA A 337 10.30 0.26 -14.73
CA ALA A 337 8.91 0.71 -14.68
C ALA A 337 8.50 1.07 -13.24
N PHE A 338 7.82 2.20 -13.11
CA PHE A 338 7.11 2.61 -11.91
C PHE A 338 5.62 2.76 -12.24
N GLY A 339 4.75 2.37 -11.33
CA GLY A 339 3.36 2.75 -11.43
C GLY A 339 2.59 2.70 -10.12
N ALA A 340 1.57 3.55 -10.08
CA ALA A 340 0.72 3.79 -8.92
C ALA A 340 -0.71 4.05 -9.41
N ALA A 341 -1.61 3.12 -9.14
CA ALA A 341 -3.01 3.21 -9.56
C ALA A 341 -3.88 2.29 -8.70
N GLU A 342 -5.11 2.02 -9.14
CA GLU A 342 -5.95 0.98 -8.55
C GLU A 342 -5.25 -0.39 -8.52
N SER A 343 -5.37 -1.09 -7.38
CA SER A 343 -4.62 -2.30 -7.07
C SER A 343 -4.73 -3.42 -8.10
N ARG A 344 -5.91 -3.70 -8.66
CA ARG A 344 -6.09 -4.75 -9.67
C ARG A 344 -5.57 -4.32 -11.04
N GLN A 345 -5.79 -3.06 -11.42
CA GLN A 345 -5.26 -2.52 -12.68
C GLN A 345 -3.73 -2.55 -12.68
N VAL A 346 -3.09 -2.00 -11.65
CA VAL A 346 -1.62 -1.93 -11.57
C VAL A 346 -1.00 -3.32 -11.46
N SER A 347 -1.66 -4.27 -10.79
CA SER A 347 -1.22 -5.67 -10.74
C SER A 347 -1.31 -6.35 -12.10
N ALA A 348 -2.32 -6.01 -12.92
CA ALA A 348 -2.44 -6.50 -14.28
C ALA A 348 -1.33 -5.93 -15.18
N VAL A 349 -0.98 -4.65 -15.03
CA VAL A 349 0.19 -4.04 -15.68
C VAL A 349 1.48 -4.73 -15.24
N ARG A 350 1.71 -4.90 -13.93
CA ARG A 350 2.86 -5.63 -13.37
C ARG A 350 3.02 -7.01 -14.02
N ARG A 351 1.92 -7.76 -14.12
CA ARG A 351 1.90 -9.09 -14.75
C ARG A 351 2.31 -9.02 -16.22
N HIS A 352 1.76 -8.09 -16.98
CA HIS A 352 2.10 -7.93 -18.40
C HIS A 352 3.58 -7.59 -18.60
N LEU A 353 4.12 -6.64 -17.83
CA LEU A 353 5.54 -6.28 -17.91
C LEU A 353 6.46 -7.46 -17.60
N ARG A 354 6.13 -8.25 -16.56
CA ARG A 354 6.96 -9.40 -16.17
C ARG A 354 6.81 -10.61 -17.09
N GLN A 355 5.59 -10.96 -17.47
CA GLN A 355 5.30 -12.22 -18.18
C GLN A 355 5.31 -12.06 -19.70
N THR A 356 4.88 -10.90 -20.21
CA THR A 356 4.82 -10.64 -21.66
C THR A 356 6.08 -9.92 -22.15
N LEU A 357 6.57 -8.91 -21.41
CA LEU A 357 7.80 -8.20 -21.79
C LEU A 357 9.07 -8.81 -21.18
N GLY A 358 8.94 -9.76 -20.25
CA GLY A 358 10.09 -10.45 -19.64
C GLY A 358 10.92 -9.57 -18.69
N MET A 359 10.36 -8.45 -18.20
CA MET A 359 11.10 -7.55 -17.31
C MET A 359 11.42 -8.22 -15.96
N PRO A 360 12.66 -8.11 -15.45
CA PRO A 360 13.00 -8.60 -14.12
C PRO A 360 12.15 -7.92 -13.04
N ALA A 361 11.81 -8.66 -11.98
CA ALA A 361 11.03 -8.12 -10.86
C ALA A 361 11.70 -6.88 -10.21
N THR A 362 13.04 -6.88 -10.15
CA THR A 362 13.84 -5.75 -9.63
C THR A 362 13.78 -4.49 -10.49
N ARG A 363 13.19 -4.56 -11.68
CA ARG A 363 13.00 -3.45 -12.62
C ARG A 363 11.55 -2.97 -12.69
N VAL A 364 10.63 -3.61 -11.98
CA VAL A 364 9.19 -3.31 -12.07
C VAL A 364 8.64 -3.06 -10.68
N GLN A 365 8.35 -1.79 -10.40
CA GLN A 365 7.63 -1.39 -9.20
C GLN A 365 6.23 -0.91 -9.60
N MET A 366 5.22 -1.60 -9.10
CA MET A 366 3.81 -1.34 -9.44
C MET A 366 3.01 -1.48 -8.15
N THR A 367 2.58 -0.35 -7.59
CA THR A 367 1.98 -0.26 -6.25
C THR A 367 0.50 0.11 -6.36
N GLY A 368 -0.36 -0.67 -5.69
CA GLY A 368 -1.78 -0.34 -5.59
C GLY A 368 -1.96 0.78 -4.56
N TYR A 369 -2.33 1.98 -5.00
CA TYR A 369 -2.54 3.12 -4.10
C TYR A 369 -3.92 3.09 -3.44
N TRP A 370 -4.89 2.50 -4.12
CA TRP A 370 -6.23 2.32 -3.61
C TRP A 370 -6.83 1.05 -4.20
N ARG A 371 -7.87 0.51 -3.54
CA ARG A 371 -8.59 -0.67 -4.02
C ARG A 371 -10.05 -0.32 -4.12
N ARG A 372 -10.64 -0.54 -5.30
CA ARG A 372 -12.08 -0.41 -5.47
C ARG A 372 -12.78 -1.48 -4.64
N GLN A 373 -13.72 -1.09 -3.78
CA GLN A 373 -14.59 -2.03 -3.11
C GLN A 373 -15.57 -2.62 -4.14
N VAL A 374 -15.66 -3.95 -4.19
CA VAL A 374 -16.69 -4.61 -5.00
C VAL A 374 -17.96 -4.59 -4.16
N GLY A 375 -18.93 -3.77 -4.58
CA GLY A 375 -20.28 -3.75 -4.00
C GLY A 375 -21.16 -4.87 -4.51
#